data_AF-A0AA97J2I8-F1
#
_entry.id   AF-A0AA97J2I8-F1
#
_cell.length_a   1.000
_cell.length_b   1.000
_cell.length_c   1.000
_cell.angle_alpha   90.00
_cell.angle_beta   90.00
_cell.angle_gamma   90.00
#
_symmetry.space_group_name_H-M   'P 1'
#
loop_
_entity.id
_entity.type
_entity.pdbx_description
1 polymer ?
#
loop_
_entity_poly.entity_id
_entity_poly.type
_entity_poly.pdbx_seq_one_letter_code
_entity_poly.pdbx_strand_id
1 'polypeptide(L)'
;MTNTTGIIYFNSSPEPYEIFSYHADTVGGTRRDFRMRIGAGNSFQNNNVKWTKTNVEHVKRSLYKKELEIPAEGWRAFFVQAIFPRDKSEQHLVFTSEIHIIPDTFPCPNCKGDGCRGTLV
;
A
#
# COMPACT_ATOMS: atom_id res chain seq x y z
N MET A 1 -0.54 -1.01 23.94
CA MET A 1 0.47 -0.27 23.18
C MET A 1 -0.16 0.07 21.83
N THR A 2 -0.38 1.34 21.52
CA THR A 2 -0.83 1.73 20.18
C THR A 2 0.39 1.68 19.26
N ASN A 3 0.39 0.76 18.29
CA ASN A 3 1.42 0.77 17.24
C ASN A 3 1.39 2.13 16.54
N THR A 4 2.52 2.82 16.51
CA THR A 4 2.69 4.12 15.84
C THR A 4 3.15 3.96 14.39
N THR A 5 3.52 2.73 14.00
CA THR A 5 4.07 2.39 12.69
C THR A 5 3.41 1.14 12.10
N GLY A 6 3.48 1.01 10.78
CA GLY A 6 3.25 -0.21 10.04
C GLY A 6 4.55 -0.74 9.46
N ILE A 7 4.70 -2.06 9.39
CA ILE A 7 5.94 -2.70 8.94
C ILE A 7 5.63 -3.81 7.95
N ILE A 8 6.37 -3.84 6.83
CA ILE A 8 6.45 -4.97 5.91
C ILE A 8 7.87 -5.53 5.98
N TYR A 9 7.97 -6.83 6.25
CA TYR A 9 9.19 -7.61 5.99
C TYR A 9 9.02 -8.37 4.67
N PHE A 10 9.95 -8.19 3.76
CA PHE A 10 9.97 -8.88 2.47
C PHE A 10 11.16 -9.83 2.43
N ASN A 11 10.89 -11.13 2.30
CA ASN A 11 11.92 -12.16 2.24
C ASN A 11 12.01 -12.71 0.82
N SER A 12 13.23 -12.77 0.25
CA SER A 12 13.43 -13.32 -1.08
C SER A 12 14.80 -13.95 -1.30
N SER A 13 14.79 -15.13 -1.91
CA SER A 13 15.97 -15.84 -2.41
C SER A 13 15.55 -16.51 -3.73
N PRO A 14 16.06 -16.11 -4.91
CA PRO A 14 17.22 -15.24 -5.16
C PRO A 14 17.02 -13.77 -4.72
N GLU A 15 18.10 -12.98 -4.65
CA GLU A 15 17.99 -11.55 -4.33
C GLU A 15 17.43 -10.76 -5.54
N PRO A 16 16.56 -9.76 -5.30
CA PRO A 16 16.08 -8.89 -6.36
C PRO A 16 17.21 -8.01 -6.91
N TYR A 17 17.14 -7.72 -8.21
CA TYR A 17 17.97 -6.73 -8.86
C TYR A 17 17.65 -5.31 -8.35
N GLU A 18 16.36 -5.04 -8.14
CA GLU A 18 15.89 -3.78 -7.58
C GLU A 18 14.74 -4.02 -6.60
N ILE A 19 14.71 -3.26 -5.49
CA ILE A 19 13.61 -3.33 -4.52
C ILE A 19 13.29 -1.94 -3.97
N PHE A 20 11.99 -1.59 -4.00
CA PHE A 20 11.49 -0.30 -3.56
C PHE A 20 10.14 -0.46 -2.86
N SER A 21 9.73 0.56 -2.12
CA SER A 21 8.38 0.64 -1.57
C SER A 21 7.65 1.83 -2.16
N TYR A 22 6.36 1.62 -2.43
CA TYR A 22 5.45 2.67 -2.83
C TYR A 22 4.47 2.91 -1.69
N HIS A 23 4.17 4.18 -1.42
CA HIS A 23 3.17 4.55 -0.44
C HIS A 23 2.31 5.73 -0.91
N ALA A 24 1.11 5.83 -0.37
CA ALA A 24 0.19 6.94 -0.62
C ALA A 24 -0.65 7.22 0.63
N ASP A 25 -0.95 8.50 0.84
CA ASP A 25 -1.86 8.94 1.89
C ASP A 25 -3.23 9.28 1.28
N THR A 26 -4.28 9.04 2.04
CA THR A 26 -5.62 9.52 1.70
C THR A 26 -5.71 11.04 1.79
N VAL A 27 -6.60 11.66 1.00
CA VAL A 27 -6.81 13.13 1.01
C VAL A 27 -7.46 13.63 2.31
N GLY A 28 -8.00 12.74 3.15
CA GLY A 28 -8.53 13.08 4.48
C GLY A 28 -9.06 11.86 5.26
N GLY A 29 -9.63 12.10 6.44
CA GLY A 29 -10.07 11.05 7.38
C GLY A 29 -11.42 10.36 7.12
N THR A 30 -12.06 10.58 5.97
CA THR A 30 -13.45 10.11 5.74
C THR A 30 -13.54 8.80 4.95
N ARG A 31 -12.52 8.47 4.13
CA ARG A 31 -12.52 7.29 3.25
C ARG A 31 -11.12 6.70 3.10
N ARG A 32 -11.02 5.38 3.21
CA ARG A 32 -9.84 4.57 2.83
C ARG A 32 -9.80 4.38 1.31
N ASP A 33 -9.61 5.45 0.55
CA ASP A 33 -9.53 5.40 -0.92
C ASP A 33 -8.17 5.90 -1.42
N PHE A 34 -7.40 5.00 -2.02
CA PHE A 34 -6.05 5.25 -2.53
C PHE A 34 -5.99 5.31 -4.07
N ARG A 35 -7.14 5.33 -4.75
CA ARG A 35 -7.20 5.45 -6.21
C ARG A 35 -6.86 6.88 -6.61
N MET A 36 -6.06 7.05 -7.67
CA MET A 36 -5.74 8.39 -8.23
C MET A 36 -6.89 8.99 -9.05
N ARG A 37 -7.89 8.19 -9.41
CA ARG A 37 -9.11 8.64 -10.11
C ARG A 37 -10.32 7.94 -9.52
N ILE A 38 -11.40 8.70 -9.37
CA ILE A 38 -12.68 8.21 -8.86
C ILE A 38 -13.78 8.59 -9.85
N GLY A 39 -14.83 7.76 -9.95
CA GLY A 39 -15.89 7.98 -10.92
C GLY A 39 -16.52 6.68 -11.39
N ALA A 40 -17.52 6.81 -12.26
CA ALA A 40 -18.25 5.70 -12.85
C ALA A 40 -18.54 5.97 -14.34
N GLY A 41 -18.52 4.91 -15.15
CA GLY A 41 -18.73 5.00 -16.60
C GLY A 41 -17.68 5.90 -17.26
N ASN A 42 -18.14 6.92 -18.00
CA ASN A 42 -17.26 7.88 -18.69
C ASN A 42 -16.96 9.14 -17.85
N SER A 43 -17.43 9.22 -16.59
CA SER A 43 -17.23 10.38 -15.72
C SER A 43 -16.20 10.06 -14.65
N PHE A 44 -14.94 10.40 -14.91
CA PHE A 44 -13.84 10.29 -13.95
C PHE A 44 -13.33 11.68 -13.54
N GLN A 45 -13.03 11.82 -12.25
CA GLN A 45 -12.31 12.96 -11.70
C GLN A 45 -11.02 12.49 -11.05
N ASN A 46 -9.99 13.35 -11.09
CA ASN A 46 -8.76 13.08 -10.37
C ASN A 46 -9.05 13.09 -8.86
N ASN A 47 -8.51 12.11 -8.16
CA ASN A 47 -8.42 12.09 -6.72
C ASN A 47 -6.99 12.52 -6.37
N ASN A 48 -6.81 13.42 -5.41
CA ASN A 48 -5.51 14.00 -5.06
C ASN A 48 -4.61 13.02 -4.26
N VAL A 49 -4.67 11.73 -4.58
CA VAL A 49 -3.83 10.69 -4.02
C VAL A 49 -2.59 10.54 -4.91
N LYS A 50 -1.40 10.59 -4.30
CA LYS A 50 -0.12 10.42 -4.99
C LYS A 50 0.65 9.24 -4.41
N TRP A 51 0.96 8.28 -5.27
CA TRP A 51 1.86 7.17 -4.93
C TRP A 51 3.32 7.60 -5.08
N THR A 52 4.07 7.52 -3.99
CA THR A 52 5.47 7.96 -3.90
C THR A 52 6.39 6.76 -3.71
N LYS A 53 7.37 6.63 -4.61
CA LYS A 53 8.45 5.62 -4.54
C LYS A 53 9.45 6.01 -3.46
N THR A 54 9.85 5.05 -2.64
CA THR A 54 10.81 5.22 -1.54
C THR A 54 11.70 3.98 -1.40
N ASN A 55 12.83 4.13 -0.73
CA ASN A 55 13.74 3.02 -0.48
C ASN A 55 13.18 2.04 0.57
N VAL A 56 13.66 0.81 0.48
CA VAL A 56 13.46 -0.27 1.46
C VAL A 56 14.80 -0.51 2.16
N GLU A 57 14.77 -0.76 3.46
CA GLU A 57 15.94 -1.09 4.25
C GLU A 57 16.39 -2.52 3.95
N HIS A 58 17.67 -2.72 3.63
CA HIS A 58 18.26 -4.06 3.52
C HIS A 58 18.80 -4.46 4.90
N VAL A 59 18.05 -5.30 5.61
CA VAL A 59 18.35 -5.67 7.01
C VAL A 59 19.49 -6.68 7.07
N LYS A 60 19.39 -7.72 6.23
CA LYS A 60 20.39 -8.78 6.06
C LYS A 60 20.11 -9.52 4.76
N ARG A 61 21.01 -10.43 4.38
CA ARG A 61 20.84 -11.29 3.20
C ARG A 61 19.41 -11.83 3.09
N SER A 62 18.79 -11.61 1.94
CA SER A 62 17.42 -12.03 1.63
C SER A 62 16.30 -11.42 2.49
N LEU A 63 16.58 -10.43 3.36
CA LEU A 63 15.56 -9.79 4.21
C LEU A 63 15.58 -8.27 4.07
N TYR A 64 14.45 -7.74 3.64
CA TYR A 64 14.21 -6.32 3.44
C TYR A 64 13.07 -5.85 4.34
N LYS A 65 13.16 -4.61 4.82
CA LYS A 65 12.18 -4.01 5.73
C LYS A 65 11.72 -2.66 5.20
N LYS A 66 10.40 -2.46 5.22
CA LYS A 66 9.81 -1.14 5.10
C LYS A 66 8.99 -0.85 6.34
N GLU A 67 9.30 0.24 7.00
CA GLU A 67 8.53 0.78 8.12
C GLU A 67 8.08 2.20 7.77
N LEU A 68 6.81 2.49 8.05
CA LEU A 68 6.22 3.82 7.86
C LEU A 68 5.38 4.19 9.08
N GLU A 69 5.43 5.47 9.45
CA GLU A 69 4.59 6.03 10.52
C GLU A 69 3.15 6.22 10.05
N ILE A 70 2.23 6.07 10.99
CA ILE A 70 0.82 6.43 10.82
C ILE A 70 0.74 7.92 10.48
N PRO A 71 0.01 8.32 9.43
CA PRO A 71 -0.14 9.73 9.08
C PRO A 71 -0.95 10.46 10.16
N ALA A 72 -0.73 11.78 10.29
CA ALA A 72 -1.46 12.61 11.25
C ALA A 72 -2.98 12.64 10.98
N GLU A 73 -3.39 12.45 9.72
CA GLU A 73 -4.79 12.35 9.31
C GLU A 73 -4.98 11.19 8.31
N GLY A 74 -6.11 10.49 8.44
CA GLY A 74 -6.55 9.46 7.48
C GLY A 74 -5.72 8.19 7.54
N TRP A 75 -5.39 7.66 6.36
CA TRP A 75 -4.67 6.40 6.20
C TRP A 75 -3.52 6.53 5.23
N ARG A 76 -2.49 5.73 5.49
CA ARG A 76 -1.36 5.49 4.61
C ARG A 76 -1.40 4.04 4.14
N ALA A 77 -1.42 3.85 2.84
CA ALA A 77 -1.19 2.56 2.22
C ALA A 77 0.25 2.46 1.73
N PHE A 78 0.86 1.30 1.86
CA PHE A 78 2.16 1.04 1.27
C PHE A 78 2.36 -0.44 0.92
N PHE A 79 3.21 -0.69 -0.06
CA PHE A 79 3.63 -2.02 -0.46
C PHE A 79 5.09 -2.02 -0.89
N VAL A 80 5.68 -3.20 -1.00
CA VAL A 80 7.04 -3.41 -1.52
C VAL A 80 6.95 -4.02 -2.91
N GLN A 81 7.77 -3.52 -3.84
CA GLN A 81 7.94 -4.05 -5.19
C GLN A 81 9.38 -4.54 -5.35
N ALA A 82 9.54 -5.80 -5.75
CA ALA A 82 10.81 -6.43 -6.04
C ALA A 82 10.88 -6.80 -7.53
N ILE A 83 12.00 -6.47 -8.15
CA ILE A 83 12.27 -6.66 -9.58
C ILE A 83 13.42 -7.65 -9.69
N PHE A 84 13.22 -8.73 -10.43
CA PHE A 84 14.21 -9.78 -10.64
C PHE A 84 14.65 -9.78 -12.10
N PRO A 85 15.95 -10.00 -12.36
CA PRO A 85 16.42 -10.21 -13.72
C PRO A 85 15.89 -11.57 -14.20
N ARG A 86 15.60 -11.67 -15.49
CA ARG A 86 15.35 -12.95 -16.14
C ARG A 86 16.49 -13.23 -17.09
N ASP A 87 17.09 -14.41 -17.01
CA ASP A 87 18.14 -14.80 -17.94
C ASP A 87 17.57 -14.82 -19.37
N LYS A 88 18.17 -14.03 -20.27
CA LYS A 88 17.95 -14.00 -21.72
C LYS A 88 16.68 -13.29 -22.25
N SER A 89 16.01 -12.44 -21.48
CA SER A 89 14.91 -11.59 -22.00
C SER A 89 14.95 -10.16 -21.47
N GLU A 90 14.47 -9.18 -22.26
CA GLU A 90 14.40 -7.75 -21.86
C GLU A 90 13.34 -7.45 -20.78
N GLN A 91 12.46 -8.41 -20.45
CA GLN A 91 11.38 -8.20 -19.47
C GLN A 91 11.78 -8.72 -18.08
N HIS A 92 11.81 -7.82 -17.10
CA HIS A 92 12.02 -8.15 -15.70
C HIS A 92 10.79 -8.82 -15.08
N LEU A 93 11.01 -9.74 -14.13
CA LEU A 93 9.94 -10.28 -13.30
C LEU A 93 9.67 -9.32 -12.14
N VAL A 94 8.42 -8.93 -11.95
CA VAL A 94 8.01 -7.95 -10.94
C VAL A 94 7.05 -8.62 -9.97
N PHE A 95 7.40 -8.60 -8.68
CA PHE A 95 6.55 -9.06 -7.59
C PHE A 95 6.22 -7.90 -6.67
N THR A 96 4.99 -7.89 -6.15
CA THR A 96 4.55 -6.93 -5.14
C THR A 96 4.08 -7.67 -3.90
N SER A 97 4.37 -7.12 -2.72
CA SER A 97 3.66 -7.53 -1.51
C SER A 97 2.18 -7.17 -1.61
N GLU A 98 1.38 -7.71 -0.71
CA GLU A 98 0.07 -7.14 -0.42
C GLU A 98 0.22 -5.69 0.05
N ILE A 99 -0.85 -4.92 -0.11
CA ILE A 99 -0.95 -3.56 0.38
C ILE A 99 -1.16 -3.58 1.90
N HIS A 100 -0.32 -2.87 2.63
CA HIS A 100 -0.49 -2.67 4.06
C HIS A 100 -1.06 -1.28 4.30
N ILE A 101 -2.12 -1.18 5.10
CA ILE A 101 -2.83 0.08 5.38
C ILE A 101 -2.72 0.38 6.87
N ILE A 102 -2.25 1.58 7.21
CA ILE A 102 -2.13 2.08 8.58
C ILE A 102 -2.84 3.44 8.73
N PRO A 103 -3.53 3.71 9.85
CA PRO A 103 -3.82 2.77 10.94
C PRO A 103 -4.86 1.71 10.51
N ASP A 104 -4.87 0.55 11.18
CA ASP A 104 -5.92 -0.47 10.93
C ASP A 104 -7.24 -0.14 11.67
N THR A 105 -7.80 1.04 11.37
CA THR A 105 -9.13 1.48 11.80
C THR A 105 -10.04 1.86 10.64
N PHE A 106 -11.32 1.50 10.67
CA PHE A 106 -12.27 1.93 9.65
C PHE A 106 -12.80 3.36 9.93
N PRO A 107 -13.18 4.14 8.89
CA PRO A 107 -13.79 5.46 9.05
C PRO A 107 -15.17 5.41 9.74
N CYS A 108 -15.75 4.23 9.86
CA CYS A 108 -17.07 4.01 10.42
C CYS A 108 -17.01 2.97 11.54
N PRO A 109 -17.92 3.06 12.54
CA PRO A 109 -18.03 2.04 13.57
C PRO A 109 -18.46 0.71 12.95
N ASN A 110 -18.15 -0.38 13.65
CA ASN A 110 -18.64 -1.70 13.31
C ASN A 110 -20.16 -1.66 13.20
N CYS A 111 -20.63 -1.83 11.98
CA CYS A 111 -22.03 -1.87 11.66
C CYS A 111 -22.63 -3.22 12.10
N LYS A 112 -23.87 -3.21 12.62
CA LYS A 112 -24.53 -4.38 13.21
C LYS A 112 -26.02 -4.43 12.82
N GLY A 113 -26.59 -5.62 12.80
CA GLY A 113 -28.01 -5.86 12.52
C GLY A 113 -28.37 -5.87 11.03
N ASP A 114 -29.66 -6.02 10.73
CA ASP A 114 -30.17 -6.25 9.36
C ASP A 114 -29.96 -5.08 8.40
N GLY A 115 -29.82 -3.86 8.94
CA GLY A 115 -29.48 -2.65 8.19
C GLY A 115 -28.01 -2.60 7.75
N CYS A 116 -27.19 -3.57 8.19
CA CYS A 116 -25.79 -3.63 7.87
C CYS A 116 -25.50 -4.29 6.53
N ARG A 117 -25.97 -3.66 5.45
CA ARG A 117 -25.74 -4.10 4.07
C ARG A 117 -24.93 -3.03 3.36
N GLY A 118 -23.77 -3.41 2.84
CA GLY A 118 -23.01 -2.54 1.94
C GLY A 118 -23.73 -2.45 0.60
N THR A 119 -23.98 -1.24 0.13
CA THR A 119 -24.27 -0.99 -1.29
C THR A 119 -22.95 -0.82 -2.01
N LEU A 120 -22.76 -1.56 -3.11
CA LEU A 120 -21.64 -1.32 -4.02
C LEU A 120 -21.79 0.11 -4.56
N VAL A 121 -20.77 0.93 -4.34
CA VAL A 121 -20.62 2.28 -4.89
C VAL A 121 -19.62 2.29 -6.04
#